data_AF-A0A1Q8KNV1-F1
#
_entry.id   AF-A0A1Q8KNV1-F1
#
_cell.length_a   1.000
_cell.length_b   1.000
_cell.length_c   1.000
_cell.angle_alpha   90.00
_cell.angle_beta   90.00
_cell.angle_gamma   90.00
#
_symmetry.space_group_name_H-M   'P 1'
#
loop_
_entity.id
_entity.type
_entity.pdbx_description
1 polymer ?
#
loop_
_entity_poly.entity_id
_entity_poly.type
_entity_poly.pdbx_seq_one_letter_code
_entity_poly.pdbx_strand_id
1 'polypeptide(L)'
;MSDGERRQGNASRVTRQAKIVDVLWHRAVRSQPELQVLLDQLHGIETTQATLSRDLDELGAVKLRGPDGGAPVYRIPEDGSPVRGVEGGTTRLGRLLGELLVSADASGNLAVLRTPPGAAHYLASALDRAALHDVVGTIAGDDTIIVVAREPRTGAELAQRLQELPNAVPADVPVPAHATKES
;
A
#
# COMPACT_ATOMS: atom_id res chain seq x y z
N MET A 1 -29.13 32.82 -16.55
CA MET A 1 -28.87 31.85 -17.64
C MET A 1 -27.44 32.11 -18.08
N SER A 2 -26.49 31.42 -17.45
CA SER A 2 -25.79 30.20 -17.95
C SER A 2 -24.77 30.59 -19.03
N ASP A 3 -23.49 30.27 -18.98
CA ASP A 3 -22.75 29.19 -18.33
C ASP A 3 -21.34 29.70 -17.99
N GLY A 4 -20.89 29.45 -16.76
CA GLY A 4 -19.52 29.66 -16.33
C GLY A 4 -18.89 28.34 -15.92
N GLU A 5 -18.03 27.81 -16.79
CA GLU A 5 -16.87 26.96 -16.49
C GLU A 5 -17.03 25.87 -15.41
N ARG A 6 -17.51 24.68 -15.80
CA ARG A 6 -17.03 23.44 -15.16
C ARG A 6 -15.85 22.93 -15.96
N ARG A 7 -14.64 23.39 -15.63
CA ARG A 7 -13.40 22.82 -16.17
C ARG A 7 -13.30 21.38 -15.69
N GLN A 8 -13.39 20.45 -16.64
CA GLN A 8 -13.19 19.01 -16.49
C GLN A 8 -11.80 18.72 -15.88
N GLY A 9 -11.71 18.66 -14.55
CA GLY A 9 -10.46 18.39 -13.84
C GLY A 9 -10.16 16.90 -13.78
N ASN A 10 -9.63 16.32 -14.84
CA ASN A 10 -9.17 14.92 -14.77
C ASN A 10 -7.90 14.87 -13.91
N ALA A 11 -8.07 14.55 -12.62
CA ALA A 11 -6.95 14.42 -11.69
C ALA A 11 -6.00 13.29 -12.16
N SER A 12 -4.69 13.52 -12.03
CA SER A 12 -3.68 12.49 -12.33
C SER A 12 -3.97 11.21 -11.53
N ARG A 13 -3.60 10.04 -12.06
CA ARG A 13 -3.78 8.76 -11.36
C ARG A 13 -3.23 8.80 -9.94
N VAL A 14 -2.02 9.34 -9.76
CA VAL A 14 -1.36 9.47 -8.46
C VAL A 14 -2.20 10.34 -7.50
N THR A 15 -2.65 11.51 -7.97
CA THR A 15 -3.49 12.41 -7.17
C THR A 15 -4.82 11.76 -6.80
N ARG A 16 -5.48 11.08 -7.74
CA ARG A 16 -6.75 10.40 -7.51
C ARG A 16 -6.60 9.25 -6.51
N GLN A 17 -5.57 8.43 -6.65
CA GLN A 17 -5.27 7.33 -5.72
C GLN A 17 -5.01 7.83 -4.30
N ALA A 18 -4.25 8.92 -4.13
CA ALA A 18 -4.03 9.55 -2.84
C ALA A 18 -5.34 10.06 -2.20
N LYS A 19 -6.30 10.55 -3.00
CA LYS A 19 -7.62 10.96 -2.50
C LYS A 19 -8.55 9.79 -2.22
N ILE A 20 -8.47 8.70 -2.98
CA ILE A 20 -9.18 7.45 -2.66
C ILE A 20 -8.76 6.96 -1.27
N VAL A 21 -7.45 6.86 -1.05
CA VAL A 21 -6.83 6.56 0.24
C VAL A 21 -7.43 7.43 1.35
N ASP A 22 -7.35 8.75 1.23
CA ASP A 22 -7.87 9.70 2.22
C ASP A 22 -9.37 9.50 2.53
N VAL A 23 -10.19 9.29 1.50
CA VAL A 23 -11.63 9.05 1.66
C VAL A 23 -11.91 7.74 2.39
N LEU A 24 -11.19 6.65 2.04
CA LEU A 24 -11.37 5.34 2.67
C LEU A 24 -10.92 5.31 4.14
N TRP A 25 -9.95 6.16 4.51
CA TRP A 25 -9.51 6.33 5.90
C TRP A 25 -10.56 7.03 6.77
N HIS A 26 -11.16 8.10 6.25
CA HIS A 26 -12.07 8.94 7.04
C HIS A 26 -13.53 8.52 6.98
N ARG A 27 -13.92 7.65 6.02
CA ARG A 27 -15.32 7.30 5.79
C ARG A 27 -15.54 5.79 5.61
N ALA A 28 -16.74 5.35 5.96
CA ALA A 28 -17.19 3.97 5.82
C ALA A 28 -17.83 3.75 4.44
N VAL A 29 -16.99 3.67 3.39
CA VAL A 29 -17.47 3.60 2.00
C VAL A 29 -17.90 2.18 1.63
N ARG A 30 -19.15 1.99 1.22
CA ARG A 30 -19.78 0.68 0.99
C ARG A 30 -19.77 0.26 -0.48
N SER A 31 -19.58 1.19 -1.41
CA SER A 31 -19.64 0.89 -2.85
C SER A 31 -18.77 1.84 -3.68
N GLN A 32 -18.41 1.42 -4.90
CA GLN A 32 -17.69 2.28 -5.85
C GLN A 32 -18.52 3.49 -6.32
N PRO A 33 -19.85 3.38 -6.58
CA PRO A 33 -20.66 4.56 -6.87
C PRO A 33 -20.66 5.58 -5.73
N GLU A 34 -20.68 5.11 -4.48
CA GLU A 34 -20.53 5.99 -3.32
C GLU A 34 -19.15 6.67 -3.28
N LEU A 35 -18.08 5.92 -3.55
CA LEU A 35 -16.73 6.48 -3.64
C LEU A 35 -16.62 7.55 -4.73
N GLN A 36 -17.24 7.32 -5.88
CA GLN A 36 -17.28 8.26 -7.00
C GLN A 36 -17.94 9.58 -6.59
N VAL A 37 -19.10 9.51 -5.93
CA VAL A 37 -19.81 10.70 -5.42
C VAL A 37 -18.96 11.45 -4.40
N LEU A 38 -18.30 10.73 -3.48
CA LEU A 38 -17.44 11.35 -2.47
C LEU A 38 -16.22 12.05 -3.08
N LEU A 39 -15.56 11.45 -4.07
CA LEU A 39 -14.41 12.05 -4.74
C LEU A 39 -14.78 13.32 -5.51
N ASP A 40 -15.93 13.32 -6.18
CA ASP A 40 -16.45 14.51 -6.85
C ASP A 40 -16.79 15.62 -5.84
N GLN A 41 -17.59 15.30 -4.82
CA GLN A 41 -18.05 16.30 -3.85
C GLN A 41 -16.94 16.89 -2.99
N LEU A 42 -15.95 16.09 -2.59
CA LEU A 42 -14.90 16.52 -1.65
C LEU A 42 -13.66 17.07 -2.33
N HIS A 43 -13.40 16.62 -3.56
CA HIS A 43 -12.13 16.90 -4.24
C HIS A 43 -12.30 17.33 -5.70
N GLY A 44 -13.53 17.41 -6.23
CA GLY A 44 -13.81 17.76 -7.62
C GLY A 44 -13.27 16.73 -8.62
N ILE A 45 -13.10 15.46 -8.19
CA ILE A 45 -12.52 14.41 -9.02
C ILE A 45 -13.62 13.54 -9.61
N GLU A 46 -13.90 13.75 -10.90
CA GLU A 46 -14.76 12.88 -11.68
C GLU A 46 -14.00 11.61 -12.11
N THR A 47 -14.66 10.45 -12.01
CA THR A 47 -14.08 9.15 -12.37
C THR A 47 -15.16 8.20 -12.86
N THR A 48 -14.78 7.07 -13.46
CA THR A 48 -15.70 5.99 -13.84
C THR A 48 -15.58 4.82 -12.87
N GLN A 49 -16.60 3.95 -12.84
CA GLN A 49 -16.54 2.72 -12.06
C GLN A 49 -15.35 1.84 -12.48
N ALA A 50 -15.04 1.74 -13.78
CA ALA A 50 -13.91 0.95 -14.28
C ALA A 50 -12.56 1.51 -13.82
N THR A 51 -12.41 2.84 -13.80
CA THR A 51 -11.21 3.51 -13.28
C THR A 51 -11.06 3.26 -11.78
N LEU A 52 -12.13 3.42 -11.01
CA LEU A 52 -12.13 3.17 -9.57
C LEU A 52 -11.84 1.72 -9.22
N SER A 53 -12.36 0.75 -9.99
CA SER A 53 -12.06 -0.66 -9.77
C SER A 53 -10.55 -0.90 -9.87
N ARG A 54 -9.92 -0.44 -10.96
CA ARG A 54 -8.47 -0.59 -11.13
C ARG A 54 -7.68 0.11 -10.04
N ASP A 55 -8.05 1.34 -9.67
CA ASP A 55 -7.36 2.07 -8.61
C ASP A 55 -7.48 1.35 -7.25
N LEU A 56 -8.66 0.83 -6.91
CA LEU A 56 -8.88 0.07 -5.67
C LEU A 56 -8.08 -1.25 -5.66
N ASP A 57 -8.06 -1.97 -6.78
CA ASP A 57 -7.29 -3.20 -6.93
C ASP A 57 -5.79 -2.93 -6.76
N GLU A 58 -5.29 -1.88 -7.42
CA GLU A 58 -3.89 -1.47 -7.34
C GLU A 58 -3.48 -0.95 -5.95
N LEU A 59 -4.40 -0.31 -5.24
CA LEU A 59 -4.22 0.14 -3.86
C LEU A 59 -4.35 -1.00 -2.84
N GLY A 60 -4.77 -2.20 -3.25
CA GLY A 60 -5.02 -3.32 -2.35
C GLY A 60 -6.22 -3.10 -1.44
N ALA A 61 -7.18 -2.29 -1.86
CA ALA A 61 -8.39 -2.04 -1.10
C ALA A 61 -9.30 -3.29 -1.11
N VAL A 62 -9.76 -3.69 0.06
CA VAL A 62 -10.63 -4.85 0.24
C VAL A 62 -11.90 -4.46 0.98
N LYS A 63 -12.95 -5.26 0.77
CA LYS A 63 -14.26 -5.03 1.39
C LYS A 63 -14.37 -5.83 2.67
N LEU A 64 -14.31 -5.15 3.81
CA LEU A 64 -14.29 -5.77 5.14
C LEU A 64 -15.56 -5.48 5.91
N ARG A 65 -16.04 -6.49 6.67
CA ARG A 65 -17.08 -6.28 7.68
C ARG A 65 -16.41 -5.87 8.99
N GLY A 66 -16.95 -4.84 9.63
CA GLY A 66 -16.52 -4.47 10.98
C GLY A 66 -16.88 -5.54 12.02
N PRO A 67 -16.29 -5.48 13.23
CA PRO A 67 -16.53 -6.44 14.31
C PRO A 67 -18.02 -6.56 14.68
N ASP A 68 -18.77 -5.48 14.51
CA ASP A 68 -20.20 -5.40 14.84
C ASP A 68 -21.12 -6.08 13.81
N GLY A 69 -20.56 -6.77 12.81
CA GLY A 69 -21.33 -7.47 11.77
C GLY A 69 -22.01 -6.55 10.74
N GLY A 70 -21.64 -5.27 10.72
CA GLY A 70 -22.19 -4.27 9.81
C GLY A 70 -21.97 -4.55 8.32
N ALA A 71 -22.53 -3.68 7.48
CA ALA A 71 -22.35 -3.76 6.02
C ALA A 71 -20.85 -3.64 5.66
N PRO A 72 -20.37 -4.45 4.69
CA PRO A 72 -18.96 -4.44 4.33
C PRO A 72 -18.55 -3.11 3.66
N VAL A 73 -17.41 -2.57 4.07
CA VAL A 73 -16.86 -1.30 3.62
C VAL A 73 -15.47 -1.48 3.03
N TYR A 74 -15.10 -0.63 2.08
CA TYR A 74 -13.75 -0.58 1.54
C TYR A 74 -12.78 -0.08 2.61
N ARG A 75 -11.68 -0.83 2.74
CA ARG A 75 -10.54 -0.53 3.61
C ARG A 75 -9.28 -0.88 2.85
N ILE A 76 -8.24 -0.07 3.00
CA ILE A 76 -6.89 -0.46 2.62
C ILE A 76 -6.28 -1.03 3.89
N PRO A 77 -5.95 -2.33 3.94
CA PRO A 77 -5.40 -2.94 5.15
C PRO A 77 -4.11 -2.23 5.55
N GLU A 78 -4.10 -1.67 6.76
CA GLU A 78 -2.87 -1.23 7.40
C GLU A 78 -2.07 -2.46 7.85
N ASP A 79 -0.77 -2.25 8.04
CA ASP A 79 0.13 -3.25 8.59
C ASP A 79 -0.38 -3.83 9.92
N GLY A 80 -0.30 -5.15 10.04
CA GLY A 80 -0.73 -5.88 11.24
C GLY A 80 -2.24 -6.11 11.36
N SER A 81 -3.06 -5.68 10.40
CA SER A 81 -4.49 -6.04 10.40
C SER A 81 -4.65 -7.52 10.02
N PRO A 82 -5.27 -8.36 10.88
CA PRO A 82 -5.43 -9.80 10.64
C PRO A 82 -6.60 -10.06 9.67
N VAL A 83 -6.56 -9.42 8.51
CA VAL A 83 -7.54 -9.65 7.45
C VAL A 83 -7.11 -10.91 6.72
N ARG A 84 -7.78 -12.03 7.03
CA ARG A 84 -7.55 -13.31 6.34
C ARG A 84 -7.64 -13.13 4.83
N GLY A 85 -6.55 -13.45 4.12
CA GLY A 85 -6.47 -13.43 2.66
C GLY A 85 -5.89 -12.16 2.03
N VAL A 86 -5.39 -11.20 2.82
CA VAL A 86 -4.71 -9.99 2.30
C VAL A 86 -3.36 -9.84 2.97
N GLU A 87 -2.27 -9.84 2.19
CA GLU A 87 -0.94 -9.54 2.71
C GLU A 87 -0.89 -8.06 3.15
N GLY A 88 -0.49 -7.80 4.40
CA GLY A 88 -0.19 -6.44 4.85
C GLY A 88 0.98 -5.83 4.05
N GLY A 89 1.11 -4.50 4.04
CA GLY A 89 2.17 -3.79 3.32
C GLY A 89 3.58 -4.29 3.65
N THR A 90 3.83 -4.54 4.93
CA THR A 90 5.06 -5.14 5.49
C THR A 90 5.25 -6.60 5.13
N THR A 91 4.18 -7.41 5.06
CA THR A 91 4.27 -8.81 4.61
C THR A 91 4.69 -8.89 3.15
N ARG A 92 4.04 -8.11 2.28
CA ARG A 92 4.41 -8.02 0.87
C ARG A 92 5.83 -7.48 0.69
N LEU A 93 6.19 -6.46 1.47
CA LEU A 93 7.54 -5.90 1.48
C LEU A 93 8.58 -6.95 1.91
N GLY A 94 8.34 -7.70 2.99
CA GLY A 94 9.25 -8.74 3.48
C GLY A 94 9.52 -9.82 2.44
N ARG A 95 8.47 -10.28 1.75
CA ARG A 95 8.60 -11.23 0.63
C ARG A 95 9.45 -10.67 -0.51
N LEU A 96 9.16 -9.44 -0.95
CA LEU A 96 9.89 -8.80 -2.04
C LEU A 96 11.35 -8.48 -1.67
N LEU A 97 11.62 -8.13 -0.41
CA LEU A 97 12.98 -7.98 0.08
C LEU A 97 13.72 -9.33 0.03
N GLY A 98 13.09 -10.42 0.46
CA GLY A 98 13.68 -11.76 0.37
C GLY A 98 13.96 -12.23 -1.07
N GLU A 99 13.14 -11.80 -2.03
CA GLU A 99 13.29 -12.16 -3.45
C GLU A 99 14.27 -11.25 -4.21
N LEU A 100 14.28 -9.94 -3.93
CA LEU A 100 14.90 -8.92 -4.79
C LEU A 100 16.04 -8.15 -4.13
N LEU A 101 16.24 -8.23 -2.81
CA LEU A 101 17.36 -7.54 -2.15
C LEU A 101 18.66 -8.32 -2.40
N VAL A 102 19.56 -7.75 -3.18
CA VAL A 102 20.89 -8.32 -3.45
C VAL A 102 21.88 -7.94 -2.35
N SER A 103 21.87 -6.66 -1.96
CA SER A 103 22.69 -6.15 -0.86
C SER A 103 22.11 -4.84 -0.32
N ALA A 104 22.55 -4.46 0.86
CA ALA A 104 22.25 -3.16 1.45
C ALA A 104 23.50 -2.57 2.11
N ASP A 105 23.64 -1.25 2.00
CA ASP A 105 24.70 -0.44 2.61
C ASP A 105 24.09 0.86 3.14
N ALA A 106 24.88 1.72 3.78
CA ALA A 106 24.38 2.97 4.35
C ALA A 106 25.41 4.10 4.41
N SER A 107 24.91 5.33 4.39
CA SER A 107 25.69 6.54 4.66
C SER A 107 24.81 7.61 5.32
N GLY A 108 25.19 8.07 6.51
CA GLY A 108 24.40 9.03 7.28
C GLY A 108 22.98 8.52 7.57
N ASN A 109 21.96 9.25 7.11
CA ASN A 109 20.56 8.86 7.21
C ASN A 109 20.05 8.09 5.98
N LEU A 110 20.92 7.67 5.06
CA LEU A 110 20.53 6.96 3.84
C LEU A 110 20.83 5.47 3.97
N ALA A 111 19.83 4.63 3.71
CA ALA A 111 20.03 3.23 3.36
C ALA A 111 20.06 3.11 1.83
N VAL A 112 21.02 2.35 1.31
CA VAL A 112 21.19 2.11 -0.12
C VAL A 112 20.98 0.63 -0.39
N LEU A 113 19.93 0.29 -1.14
CA LEU A 113 19.57 -1.08 -1.46
C LEU A 113 19.96 -1.39 -2.91
N ARG A 114 20.50 -2.59 -3.14
CA ARG A 114 20.78 -3.12 -4.48
C ARG A 114 19.78 -4.21 -4.83
N THR A 115 19.35 -4.24 -6.09
CA THR A 115 18.44 -5.24 -6.65
C THR A 115 19.02 -5.81 -7.94
N PRO A 116 18.42 -6.87 -8.53
CA PRO A 116 18.68 -7.20 -9.92
C PRO A 116 18.33 -6.03 -10.86
N PRO A 117 18.88 -6.01 -12.09
CA PRO A 117 18.54 -5.00 -13.09
C PRO A 117 17.02 -4.88 -13.33
N GLY A 118 16.53 -3.65 -13.43
CA GLY A 118 15.12 -3.32 -13.64
C GLY A 118 14.17 -3.58 -12.46
N ALA A 119 14.65 -4.05 -11.31
CA ALA A 119 13.79 -4.42 -10.17
C ALA A 119 13.61 -3.31 -9.11
N ALA A 120 14.44 -2.26 -9.14
CA ALA A 120 14.49 -1.28 -8.06
C ALA A 120 13.17 -0.50 -7.90
N HIS A 121 12.56 -0.04 -8.99
CA HIS A 121 11.26 0.64 -8.93
C HIS A 121 10.15 -0.24 -8.34
N TYR A 122 10.16 -1.53 -8.60
CA TYR A 122 9.14 -2.45 -8.09
C TYR A 122 9.26 -2.66 -6.58
N LEU A 123 10.49 -2.85 -6.08
CA LEU A 123 10.75 -2.96 -4.65
C LEU A 123 10.51 -1.62 -3.92
N ALA A 124 10.90 -0.49 -4.50
CA ALA A 124 10.64 0.84 -3.94
C ALA A 124 9.14 1.12 -3.78
N SER A 125 8.32 0.74 -4.77
CA SER A 125 6.87 0.86 -4.64
C SER A 125 6.31 0.02 -3.47
N ALA A 126 6.92 -1.12 -3.16
CA ALA A 126 6.53 -1.90 -1.98
C ALA A 126 6.92 -1.21 -0.67
N LEU A 127 8.13 -0.62 -0.62
CA LEU A 127 8.61 0.16 0.52
C LEU A 127 7.69 1.36 0.80
N ASP A 128 7.31 2.11 -0.24
CA ASP A 128 6.44 3.28 -0.09
C ASP A 128 5.05 2.89 0.44
N ARG A 129 4.49 1.77 -0.05
CA ARG A 129 3.18 1.25 0.39
C ARG A 129 3.21 0.69 1.80
N ALA A 130 4.34 0.17 2.25
CA ALA A 130 4.51 -0.28 3.62
C ALA A 130 4.54 0.88 4.64
N ALA A 131 4.63 2.14 4.18
CA ALA A 131 4.46 3.34 4.99
C ALA A 131 5.21 3.30 6.35
N LEU A 132 6.44 2.77 6.34
CA LEU A 132 7.23 2.57 7.55
C LEU A 132 7.49 3.92 8.24
N HIS A 133 7.12 4.05 9.52
CA HIS A 133 7.20 5.32 10.25
C HIS A 133 8.60 5.97 10.26
N ASP A 134 9.64 5.14 10.25
CA ASP A 134 11.05 5.51 10.26
C ASP A 134 11.63 5.74 8.85
N VAL A 135 10.79 5.74 7.81
CA VAL A 135 11.14 6.11 6.45
C VAL A 135 10.50 7.47 6.12
N VAL A 136 11.30 8.37 5.54
CA VAL A 136 10.84 9.64 4.98
C VAL A 136 10.31 9.44 3.56
N GLY A 137 11.01 8.62 2.76
CA GLY A 137 10.62 8.26 1.40
C GLY A 137 11.72 7.48 0.68
N THR A 138 11.44 7.10 -0.56
CA THR A 138 12.38 6.36 -1.44
C THR A 138 12.61 7.06 -2.78
N ILE A 139 13.77 6.82 -3.38
CA ILE A 139 14.07 7.14 -4.78
C ILE A 139 14.71 5.90 -5.41
N ALA A 140 14.16 5.43 -6.53
CA ALA A 140 14.68 4.28 -7.26
C ALA A 140 15.32 4.69 -8.60
N GLY A 141 16.44 4.06 -8.91
CA GLY A 141 16.99 3.95 -10.26
C GLY A 141 16.61 2.61 -10.90
N ASP A 142 17.52 2.01 -11.67
CA ASP A 142 17.30 0.70 -12.32
C ASP A 142 17.52 -0.49 -11.37
N ASP A 143 18.65 -0.50 -10.67
CA ASP A 143 19.12 -1.59 -9.81
C ASP A 143 19.47 -1.13 -8.38
N THR A 144 19.14 0.12 -8.06
CA THR A 144 19.53 0.79 -6.82
C THR A 144 18.37 1.63 -6.27
N ILE A 145 18.14 1.56 -4.95
CA ILE A 145 17.16 2.36 -4.24
C ILE A 145 17.86 3.11 -3.10
N ILE A 146 17.60 4.41 -3.01
CA ILE A 146 17.93 5.21 -1.83
C ILE A 146 16.67 5.29 -0.96
N VAL A 147 16.81 4.92 0.30
CA VAL A 147 15.76 5.04 1.33
C VAL A 147 16.25 6.03 2.37
N VAL A 148 15.48 7.10 2.58
CA VAL A 148 15.82 8.15 3.54
C VAL A 148 15.23 7.78 4.90
N ALA A 149 16.08 7.54 5.89
CA ALA A 149 15.68 7.30 7.26
C ALA A 149 15.22 8.59 7.93
N ARG A 150 14.14 8.48 8.71
CA ARG A 150 13.63 9.56 9.54
C ARG A 150 14.43 9.59 10.84
N GLU A 151 14.94 10.78 11.18
CA GLU A 151 15.62 10.99 12.46
C GLU A 151 14.74 10.57 13.65
N PRO A 152 15.32 9.98 14.72
CA PRO A 152 16.76 9.83 14.96
C PRO A 152 17.38 8.58 14.31
N ARG A 153 16.63 7.82 13.49
CA ARG A 153 17.13 6.59 12.87
C ARG A 153 18.26 6.88 11.88
N THR A 154 19.32 6.10 11.96
CA THR A 154 20.42 6.13 10.99
C THR A 154 20.11 5.26 9.76
N GLY A 155 20.79 5.54 8.65
CA GLY A 155 20.71 4.71 7.45
C GLY A 155 21.15 3.27 7.71
N ALA A 156 22.15 3.07 8.58
CA ALA A 156 22.67 1.75 8.92
C ALA A 156 21.63 0.90 9.66
N GLU A 157 20.96 1.46 10.67
CA GLU A 157 19.89 0.77 11.40
C GLU A 157 18.68 0.47 10.51
N LEU A 158 18.37 1.35 9.56
CA LEU A 158 17.30 1.12 8.59
C LEU A 158 17.67 0.00 7.60
N ALA A 159 18.89 0.01 7.08
CA ALA A 159 19.40 -1.04 6.19
C ALA A 159 19.36 -2.41 6.87
N GLN A 160 19.78 -2.49 8.13
CA GLN A 160 19.70 -3.73 8.92
C GLN A 160 18.26 -4.19 9.10
N ARG A 161 17.34 -3.29 9.50
CA ARG A 161 15.92 -3.62 9.64
C ARG A 161 15.32 -4.21 8.36
N LEU A 162 15.66 -3.64 7.20
CA LEU A 162 15.15 -4.11 5.91
C LEU A 162 15.73 -5.47 5.52
N GLN A 163 16.98 -5.78 5.91
CA GLN A 163 17.57 -7.12 5.72
C GLN A 163 16.91 -8.17 6.62
N GLU A 164 16.45 -7.79 7.81
CA GLU A 164 15.82 -8.71 8.78
C GLU A 164 14.32 -8.94 8.52
N LEU A 165 13.65 -7.99 7.84
CA LEU A 165 12.21 -8.03 7.57
C LEU A 165 11.70 -9.34 6.94
N PRO A 166 12.39 -9.96 5.95
CA PRO A 166 11.97 -11.24 5.37
C PRO A 166 11.84 -12.38 6.40
N ASN A 167 12.65 -12.34 7.47
CA ASN A 167 12.72 -13.39 8.49
C ASN A 167 11.76 -13.14 9.67
N ALA A 168 11.16 -11.95 9.75
CA ALA A 168 10.24 -11.57 10.81
C ALA A 168 8.78 -11.98 10.53
N VAL A 169 8.46 -12.40 9.30
CA VAL A 169 7.17 -13.01 8.95
C VAL A 169 7.27 -14.51 9.26
N PRO A 170 6.50 -15.07 10.22
CA PRO A 170 6.59 -16.49 10.52
C PRO A 170 6.24 -17.30 9.26
N ALA A 171 7.17 -18.16 8.86
CA ALA A 171 6.89 -19.24 7.94
C ALA A 171 5.82 -20.15 8.59
N ASP A 172 4.73 -20.38 7.86
CA ASP A 172 3.75 -21.43 8.09
C ASP A 172 2.77 -21.20 9.26
N VAL A 173 1.59 -20.64 8.95
CA VAL A 173 0.39 -20.85 9.76
C VAL A 173 -0.32 -22.08 9.18
N PRO A 174 -0.43 -23.21 9.92
CA PRO A 174 -1.08 -24.40 9.41
C PRO A 174 -2.53 -24.11 9.06
N VAL A 175 -2.94 -24.46 7.84
CA VAL A 175 -4.36 -24.47 7.46
C VAL A 175 -5.06 -25.56 8.27
N PRO A 176 -6.05 -25.26 9.12
CA PRO A 176 -6.78 -26.30 9.82
C PRO A 176 -7.51 -27.16 8.80
N ALA A 177 -7.26 -28.47 8.86
CA ALA A 177 -7.92 -29.47 8.04
C ALA A 177 -9.44 -29.28 8.09
N HIS A 178 -10.07 -29.24 6.92
CA HIS A 178 -11.52 -29.21 6.80
C HIS A 178 -12.11 -30.40 7.57
N ALA A 179 -12.95 -30.09 8.57
CA ALA A 179 -13.78 -31.08 9.21
C ALA A 179 -14.70 -31.69 8.15
N THR A 180 -14.45 -32.95 7.82
CA THR A 180 -15.37 -33.83 7.11
C THR A 180 -16.71 -33.79 7.84
N LYS A 181 -17.74 -33.24 7.19
CA LYS A 181 -19.11 -33.47 7.63
C LYS A 181 -19.43 -34.92 7.33
N GLU A 182 -19.53 -35.72 8.38
CA GLU A 182 -20.26 -36.98 8.34
C GLU A 182 -21.75 -36.68 8.04
N SER A 183 -22.28 -37.38 7.04
CA SER A 183 -23.70 -37.69 6.85
C SER A 183 -23.76 -38.98 6.07
#